data_AF-A0AA45WPK1-F1
#
_entry.id   AF-A0AA45WPK1-F1
#
_cell.length_a   1.000
_cell.length_b   1.000
_cell.length_c   1.000
_cell.angle_alpha   90.00
_cell.angle_beta   90.00
_cell.angle_gamma   90.00
#
_symmetry.space_group_name_H-M   'P 1'
#
loop_
_entity.id
_entity.type
_entity.pdbx_description
1 polymer ?
#
loop_
_entity_poly.entity_id
_entity_poly.type
_entity_poly.pdbx_seq_one_letter_code
_entity_poly.pdbx_strand_id
1 'polypeptide(L)'
;MTPKLPVYRDAAQTKLDWEAHRAASFEDRMQALKPYLTGYVEEKFINFRDNSSREKNEAAWLGTVGEIEFLERQVFENKQIVEVLEDDRKEKISPKLEDDVTNPDFRIDKEIYEVKAIKNTSGKSAITSQLKKANNQIKNSGYDTPTYTKDQQPQGIASLQFIGEELKLSLEEISNAITKQCSPTACRSLKEVQVYHENELILKFARNEKNRMVEVPINRVTLNQIGPKEDILIKKLSQITPQQLNRLTCKFALVEKNGDQYICVHKNDRDNPSLKQLLGIDKDHTRQTKSPSYESQMER
;
A
#
# COMPACT_ATOMS: atom_id res chain seq x y z
N MET A 1 21.47 22.69 -11.90
CA MET A 1 21.91 21.29 -12.09
C MET A 1 20.81 20.42 -11.55
N THR A 2 20.23 19.54 -12.36
CA THR A 2 19.24 18.56 -11.89
C THR A 2 19.98 17.58 -10.96
N PRO A 3 19.46 17.29 -9.76
CA PRO A 3 20.12 16.36 -8.85
C PRO A 3 20.19 14.97 -9.48
N LYS A 4 21.32 14.28 -9.28
CA LYS A 4 21.51 12.90 -9.76
C LYS A 4 20.58 11.98 -8.97
N LEU A 5 19.66 11.30 -9.66
CA LEU A 5 18.77 10.31 -9.05
C LEU A 5 19.53 9.04 -8.63
N PRO A 6 19.05 8.31 -7.60
CA PRO A 6 17.90 8.63 -6.75
C PRO A 6 18.22 9.68 -5.67
N VAL A 7 17.27 10.60 -5.44
CA VAL A 7 17.31 11.55 -4.31
C VAL A 7 16.47 11.02 -3.16
N TYR A 8 17.03 11.08 -1.94
CA TYR A 8 16.40 10.64 -0.70
C TYR A 8 16.16 11.81 0.25
N ARG A 9 15.07 11.75 1.02
CA ARG A 9 14.77 12.75 2.07
C ARG A 9 15.57 12.53 3.34
N ASP A 10 16.07 11.32 3.54
CA ASP A 10 16.77 10.90 4.74
C ASP A 10 18.20 10.41 4.45
N ALA A 11 19.09 10.61 5.41
CA ALA A 11 20.47 10.16 5.30
C ALA A 11 20.59 8.62 5.26
N ALA A 12 19.58 7.91 5.80
CA ALA A 12 19.52 6.45 5.76
C ALA A 12 19.04 5.89 4.41
N GLN A 13 18.65 6.75 3.46
CA GLN A 13 18.22 6.37 2.11
C GLN A 13 17.05 5.36 2.09
N THR A 14 16.11 5.55 3.02
CA THR A 14 14.92 4.71 3.15
C THR A 14 13.68 5.33 2.52
N LYS A 15 13.67 6.65 2.30
CA LYS A 15 12.53 7.38 1.74
C LYS A 15 12.95 8.28 0.59
N LEU A 16 12.31 8.10 -0.56
CA LEU A 16 12.57 8.94 -1.73
C LEU A 16 12.06 10.36 -1.51
N ASP A 17 12.76 11.31 -2.13
CA ASP A 17 12.18 12.63 -2.34
C ASP A 17 11.34 12.65 -3.62
N TRP A 18 10.07 12.25 -3.49
CA TRP A 18 9.16 12.11 -4.62
C TRP A 18 8.95 13.39 -5.44
N GLU A 19 9.09 14.56 -4.81
CA GLU A 19 9.02 15.84 -5.54
C GLU A 19 10.21 16.00 -6.49
N ALA A 20 11.43 15.70 -6.01
CA ALA A 20 12.64 15.72 -6.83
C ALA A 20 12.59 14.68 -7.96
N HIS A 21 12.06 13.48 -7.70
CA HIS A 21 11.91 12.44 -8.74
C HIS A 21 10.87 12.82 -9.79
N ARG A 22 9.72 13.37 -9.39
CA ARG A 22 8.67 13.85 -10.33
C ARG A 22 9.14 15.05 -11.16
N ALA A 23 10.02 15.90 -10.62
CA ALA A 23 10.61 17.03 -11.32
C ALA A 23 11.75 16.64 -12.27
N ALA A 24 12.33 15.45 -12.11
CA ALA A 24 13.38 14.96 -12.99
C ALA A 24 12.84 14.57 -14.37
N SER A 25 13.72 14.60 -15.38
CA SER A 25 13.35 14.19 -16.73
C SER A 25 13.02 12.70 -16.78
N PHE A 26 12.21 12.30 -17.75
CA PHE A 26 11.90 10.89 -17.99
C PHE A 26 13.18 10.07 -18.21
N GLU A 27 14.10 10.59 -19.02
CA GLU A 27 15.39 9.98 -19.34
C GLU A 27 16.24 9.74 -18.08
N ASP A 28 16.33 10.73 -17.18
CA ASP A 28 17.10 10.60 -15.94
C ASP A 28 16.51 9.51 -15.04
N ARG A 29 15.17 9.46 -14.92
CA ARG A 29 14.47 8.44 -14.12
C ARG A 29 14.71 7.04 -14.69
N MET A 30 14.58 6.88 -16.00
CA MET A 30 14.81 5.59 -16.68
C MET A 30 16.26 5.13 -16.55
N GLN A 31 17.22 6.06 -16.72
CA GLN A 31 18.64 5.74 -16.56
C GLN A 31 18.97 5.31 -15.13
N ALA A 32 18.34 5.93 -14.12
CA ALA A 32 18.53 5.54 -12.73
C ALA A 32 17.93 4.16 -12.39
N LEU A 33 16.78 3.81 -13.00
CA LEU A 33 16.11 2.52 -12.79
C LEU A 33 16.81 1.35 -13.50
N LYS A 34 17.30 1.58 -14.73
CA LYS A 34 17.82 0.54 -15.64
C LYS A 34 18.74 -0.51 -15.00
N PRO A 35 19.69 -0.18 -14.11
CA PRO A 35 20.59 -1.18 -13.51
C PRO A 35 19.89 -2.21 -12.61
N TYR A 36 18.66 -1.94 -12.18
CA TYR A 36 17.90 -2.75 -11.23
C TYR A 36 16.72 -3.48 -11.86
N LEU A 37 16.57 -3.35 -13.18
CA LEU A 37 15.53 -4.01 -13.96
C LEU A 37 16.10 -5.14 -14.79
N THR A 38 15.32 -6.21 -14.95
CA THR A 38 15.64 -7.36 -15.80
C THR A 38 14.44 -7.69 -16.71
N GLY A 39 14.59 -8.60 -17.67
CA GLY A 39 13.51 -8.95 -18.60
C GLY A 39 13.33 -7.94 -19.74
N TYR A 40 12.09 -7.60 -20.09
CA TYR A 40 11.69 -6.80 -21.26
C TYR A 40 11.80 -5.28 -21.02
N VAL A 41 12.95 -4.85 -20.52
CA VAL A 41 13.17 -3.47 -20.05
C VAL A 41 13.12 -2.45 -21.18
N GLU A 42 13.75 -2.74 -22.32
CA GLU A 42 13.84 -1.78 -23.43
C GLU A 42 12.47 -1.53 -24.07
N GLU A 43 11.68 -2.59 -24.28
CA GLU A 43 10.32 -2.52 -24.81
C GLU A 43 9.43 -1.69 -23.88
N LYS A 44 9.50 -1.95 -22.57
CA LYS A 44 8.73 -1.20 -21.57
C LYS A 44 9.12 0.28 -21.54
N PHE A 45 10.40 0.60 -21.69
CA PHE A 45 10.88 1.98 -21.74
C PHE A 45 10.44 2.71 -23.03
N ILE A 46 10.36 2.01 -24.16
CA ILE A 46 9.76 2.55 -25.39
C ILE A 46 8.28 2.87 -25.13
N ASN A 47 7.53 1.93 -24.55
CA ASN A 47 6.12 2.13 -24.23
C ASN A 47 5.90 3.30 -23.26
N PHE A 48 6.76 3.48 -22.26
CA PHE A 48 6.70 4.64 -21.37
C PHE A 48 6.98 5.95 -22.10
N ARG A 49 7.97 5.97 -23.01
CA ARG A 49 8.28 7.17 -23.78
C ARG A 49 7.10 7.56 -24.67
N ASP A 50 6.51 6.60 -25.36
CA ASP A 50 5.38 6.83 -26.28
C ASP A 50 4.14 7.37 -25.54
N ASN A 51 3.96 6.95 -24.28
CA ASN A 51 2.86 7.35 -23.41
C ASN A 51 3.20 8.48 -22.43
N SER A 52 4.37 9.11 -22.55
CA SER A 52 4.85 10.15 -21.62
C SER A 52 4.11 11.49 -21.73
N SER A 53 3.23 11.66 -22.72
CA SER A 53 2.47 12.91 -22.95
C SER A 53 1.00 12.78 -22.56
N ARG A 54 0.60 13.57 -21.55
CA ARG A 54 -0.79 13.68 -21.07
C ARG A 54 -1.77 14.13 -22.16
N GLU A 55 -1.34 14.98 -23.07
CA GLU A 55 -2.19 15.58 -24.12
C GLU A 55 -2.60 14.58 -25.20
N LYS A 56 -1.78 13.55 -25.45
CA LYS A 56 -2.08 12.52 -26.45
C LYS A 56 -3.10 11.51 -25.94
N ASN A 57 -2.92 11.04 -24.70
CA ASN A 57 -3.80 10.05 -24.08
C ASN A 57 -3.64 10.10 -22.55
N GLU A 58 -4.55 10.81 -21.86
CA GLU A 58 -4.49 10.97 -20.40
C GLU A 58 -4.46 9.62 -19.67
N ALA A 59 -5.19 8.61 -20.16
CA ALA A 59 -5.26 7.30 -19.51
C ALA A 59 -3.95 6.51 -19.63
N ALA A 60 -3.32 6.51 -20.81
CA ALA A 60 -2.04 5.83 -21.01
C ALA A 60 -0.88 6.54 -20.28
N TRP A 61 -0.91 7.89 -20.28
CA TRP A 61 0.01 8.70 -19.49
C TRP A 61 -0.11 8.40 -18.01
N LEU A 62 -1.34 8.36 -17.47
CA LEU A 62 -1.58 8.06 -16.07
C LEU A 62 -1.07 6.67 -15.68
N GLY A 63 -1.29 5.67 -16.54
CA GLY A 63 -0.75 4.32 -16.39
C GLY A 63 0.78 4.33 -16.28
N THR A 64 1.43 4.99 -17.23
CA THR A 64 2.90 5.15 -17.27
C THR A 64 3.43 5.81 -16.00
N VAL A 65 2.80 6.88 -15.52
CA VAL A 65 3.20 7.54 -14.26
C VAL A 65 3.12 6.56 -13.08
N GLY A 66 2.01 5.83 -12.95
CA GLY A 66 1.82 4.87 -11.86
C GLY A 66 2.83 3.72 -11.90
N GLU A 67 3.19 3.24 -13.09
CA GLU A 67 4.19 2.18 -13.27
C GLU A 67 5.61 2.66 -12.94
N ILE A 68 6.00 3.87 -13.36
CA ILE A 68 7.30 4.44 -13.02
C ILE A 68 7.41 4.65 -11.49
N GLU A 69 6.39 5.25 -10.86
CA GLU A 69 6.37 5.45 -9.40
C GLU A 69 6.40 4.11 -8.63
N PHE A 70 5.73 3.08 -9.15
CA PHE A 70 5.85 1.74 -8.63
C PHE A 70 7.29 1.23 -8.69
N LEU A 71 7.94 1.30 -9.86
CA LEU A 71 9.32 0.85 -10.05
C LEU A 71 10.29 1.58 -9.12
N GLU A 72 10.21 2.90 -9.04
CA GLU A 72 11.07 3.72 -8.16
C GLU A 72 10.93 3.32 -6.70
N ARG A 73 9.71 3.05 -6.23
CA ARG A 73 9.49 2.59 -4.87
C ARG A 73 10.09 1.20 -4.63
N GLN A 74 9.86 0.24 -5.54
CA GLN A 74 10.38 -1.12 -5.36
C GLN A 74 11.91 -1.15 -5.42
N VAL A 75 12.50 -0.43 -6.38
CA VAL A 75 13.94 -0.41 -6.59
C VAL A 75 14.65 0.42 -5.53
N PHE A 76 14.20 1.65 -5.27
CA PHE A 76 14.97 2.58 -4.47
C PHE A 76 14.58 2.63 -3.00
N GLU A 77 13.31 2.40 -2.62
CA GLU A 77 12.91 2.31 -1.21
C GLU A 77 13.04 0.87 -0.71
N ASN A 78 12.47 -0.09 -1.43
CA ASN A 78 12.45 -1.50 -1.00
C ASN A 78 13.72 -2.26 -1.36
N LYS A 79 14.61 -1.67 -2.16
CA LYS A 79 15.90 -2.25 -2.59
C LYS A 79 15.74 -3.60 -3.31
N GLN A 80 14.67 -3.76 -4.09
CA GLN A 80 14.37 -4.97 -4.84
C GLN A 80 14.81 -4.87 -6.30
N ILE A 81 15.17 -6.02 -6.88
CA ILE A 81 15.33 -6.17 -8.33
C ILE A 81 13.96 -6.50 -8.90
N VAL A 82 13.59 -5.85 -10.01
CA VAL A 82 12.29 -6.05 -10.66
C VAL A 82 12.51 -6.68 -12.03
N GLU A 83 11.80 -7.76 -12.31
CA GLU A 83 11.71 -8.35 -13.63
C GLU A 83 10.51 -7.72 -14.36
N VAL A 84 10.80 -7.09 -15.50
CA VAL A 84 9.80 -6.56 -16.43
C VAL A 84 9.31 -7.69 -17.31
N LEU A 85 8.02 -7.96 -17.24
CA LEU A 85 7.37 -9.01 -18.01
C LEU A 85 6.99 -8.45 -19.39
N GLU A 86 6.94 -9.30 -20.41
CA GLU A 86 6.53 -8.88 -21.76
C GLU A 86 5.07 -8.45 -21.78
N ASP A 87 4.72 -7.32 -22.39
CA ASP A 87 3.35 -6.79 -22.34
C ASP A 87 2.35 -7.69 -23.11
N ASP A 88 2.70 -8.18 -24.30
CA ASP A 88 1.84 -9.00 -25.17
C ASP A 88 2.55 -10.26 -25.68
N ARG A 89 1.88 -11.42 -25.58
CA ARG A 89 2.28 -12.65 -26.29
C ARG A 89 1.27 -12.99 -27.38
N LYS A 90 1.76 -13.20 -28.60
CA LYS A 90 0.99 -13.83 -29.69
C LYS A 90 0.91 -15.35 -29.54
N GLU A 91 0.75 -15.84 -28.31
CA GLU A 91 0.64 -17.27 -28.04
C GLU A 91 -0.80 -17.61 -27.66
N LYS A 92 -1.42 -18.50 -28.44
CA LYS A 92 -2.73 -19.06 -28.11
C LYS A 92 -2.56 -20.05 -26.96
N ILE A 93 -2.73 -19.59 -25.72
CA ILE A 93 -2.60 -20.44 -24.52
C ILE A 93 -3.77 -21.46 -24.42
N SER A 94 -4.90 -21.22 -25.10
CA SER A 94 -6.01 -22.16 -25.15
C SER A 94 -6.82 -22.04 -26.45
N PRO A 95 -7.30 -23.13 -27.05
CA PRO A 95 -8.19 -23.07 -28.22
C PRO A 95 -9.54 -22.39 -27.95
N LYS A 96 -9.86 -22.06 -26.69
CA LYS A 96 -11.10 -21.40 -26.27
C LYS A 96 -10.93 -19.91 -25.91
N LEU A 97 -9.71 -19.39 -25.92
CA LEU A 97 -9.43 -17.97 -25.67
C LEU A 97 -8.87 -17.39 -26.98
N GLU A 98 -9.74 -16.74 -27.74
CA GLU A 98 -9.35 -15.97 -28.94
C GLU A 98 -8.71 -14.61 -28.59
N ASP A 99 -8.59 -14.31 -27.30
CA ASP A 99 -8.10 -13.02 -26.81
C ASP A 99 -6.56 -13.01 -26.80
N ASP A 100 -5.98 -11.93 -27.32
CA ASP A 100 -4.56 -11.60 -27.12
C ASP A 100 -4.22 -11.67 -25.62
N VAL A 101 -3.14 -12.38 -25.30
CA VAL A 101 -2.69 -12.56 -23.92
C VAL A 101 -2.03 -11.27 -23.47
N THR A 102 -2.76 -10.50 -22.66
CA THR A 102 -2.21 -9.36 -21.94
C THR A 102 -1.59 -9.85 -20.64
N ASN A 103 -0.28 -9.67 -20.52
CA ASN A 103 0.45 -10.13 -19.36
C ASN A 103 0.39 -9.10 -18.22
N PRO A 104 0.75 -9.53 -17.00
CA PRO A 104 1.03 -8.65 -15.88
C PRO A 104 2.27 -7.82 -16.11
N ASP A 105 2.37 -6.66 -15.45
CA ASP A 105 3.49 -5.75 -15.66
C ASP A 105 4.86 -6.28 -15.18
N PHE A 106 4.91 -6.82 -13.95
CA PHE A 106 6.18 -7.06 -13.26
C PHE A 106 6.21 -8.36 -12.46
N ARG A 107 7.42 -8.87 -12.21
CA ARG A 107 7.69 -9.91 -11.21
C ARG A 107 8.77 -9.46 -10.21
N ILE A 108 8.51 -9.68 -8.93
CA ILE A 108 9.42 -9.36 -7.81
C ILE A 108 9.44 -10.54 -6.86
N ASP A 109 10.61 -11.12 -6.57
CA ASP A 109 10.75 -12.27 -5.66
C ASP A 109 9.77 -13.43 -5.95
N LYS A 110 9.55 -13.72 -7.25
CA LYS A 110 8.59 -14.70 -7.78
C LYS A 110 7.10 -14.32 -7.69
N GLU A 111 6.80 -13.15 -7.16
CA GLU A 111 5.44 -12.62 -7.09
C GLU A 111 5.11 -11.78 -8.32
N ILE A 112 3.93 -12.01 -8.87
CA ILE A 112 3.44 -11.24 -10.02
C ILE A 112 2.71 -10.00 -9.54
N TYR A 113 3.09 -8.86 -10.08
CA TYR A 113 2.49 -7.55 -9.82
C TYR A 113 1.81 -7.01 -11.07
N GLU A 114 0.63 -6.47 -10.86
CA GLU A 114 -0.11 -5.71 -11.85
C GLU A 114 -0.42 -4.32 -11.31
N VAL A 115 0.06 -3.28 -11.97
CA VAL A 115 -0.03 -1.91 -11.51
C VAL A 115 -1.17 -1.21 -12.23
N LYS A 116 -2.09 -0.62 -11.47
CA LYS A 116 -3.21 0.15 -12.03
C LYS A 116 -3.26 1.53 -11.47
N ALA A 117 -3.04 2.52 -12.34
CA ALA A 117 -3.23 3.91 -11.98
C ALA A 117 -4.71 4.31 -11.99
N ILE A 118 -5.10 5.09 -10.99
CA ILE A 118 -6.45 5.62 -10.79
C ILE A 118 -6.30 7.11 -10.53
N LYS A 119 -7.02 7.94 -11.29
CA LYS A 119 -7.06 9.37 -11.02
C LYS A 119 -7.75 9.60 -9.68
N ASN A 120 -7.17 10.39 -8.79
CA ASN A 120 -7.67 10.67 -7.44
C ASN A 120 -9.13 11.19 -7.37
N THR A 121 -9.61 11.84 -8.44
CA THR A 121 -10.99 12.32 -8.56
C THR A 121 -12.00 11.25 -9.00
N SER A 122 -11.53 10.04 -9.32
CA SER A 122 -12.38 8.94 -9.80
C SER A 122 -13.26 8.39 -8.67
N GLY A 123 -14.46 7.93 -9.03
CA GLY A 123 -15.36 7.25 -8.09
C GLY A 123 -15.01 5.77 -7.89
N LYS A 124 -15.78 5.10 -7.02
CA LYS A 124 -15.66 3.68 -6.68
C LYS A 124 -15.67 2.75 -7.91
N SER A 125 -16.35 3.14 -9.00
CA SER A 125 -16.41 2.38 -10.25
C SER A 125 -15.05 2.24 -10.94
N ALA A 126 -14.14 3.20 -10.76
CA ALA A 126 -12.79 3.10 -11.31
C ALA A 126 -12.00 2.01 -10.60
N ILE A 127 -12.09 1.92 -9.26
CA ILE A 127 -11.47 0.87 -8.46
C ILE A 127 -11.96 -0.50 -8.93
N THR A 128 -13.28 -0.68 -9.05
CA THR A 128 -13.84 -1.98 -9.45
C THR A 128 -13.45 -2.37 -10.87
N SER A 129 -13.39 -1.40 -11.81
CA SER A 129 -12.92 -1.63 -13.17
C SER A 129 -11.45 -2.05 -13.21
N GLN A 130 -10.57 -1.35 -12.48
CA GLN A 130 -9.15 -1.67 -12.46
C GLN A 130 -8.85 -3.02 -11.81
N LEU A 131 -9.55 -3.38 -10.73
CA LEU A 131 -9.42 -4.71 -10.12
C LEU A 131 -9.85 -5.84 -11.05
N LYS A 132 -10.88 -5.63 -11.88
CA LYS A 132 -11.29 -6.60 -12.91
C LYS A 132 -10.21 -6.76 -13.97
N LYS A 133 -9.66 -5.65 -14.48
CA LYS A 133 -8.58 -5.66 -15.46
C LYS A 133 -7.36 -6.38 -14.91
N ALA A 134 -6.90 -6.00 -13.71
CA ALA A 134 -5.74 -6.60 -13.09
C ALA A 134 -5.90 -8.10 -12.87
N ASN A 135 -7.07 -8.51 -12.36
CA ASN A 135 -7.39 -9.94 -12.23
C ASN A 135 -7.34 -10.68 -13.57
N ASN A 136 -7.86 -10.08 -14.65
CA ASN A 136 -7.92 -10.74 -15.95
C ASN A 136 -6.53 -10.91 -16.57
N GLN A 137 -5.66 -9.89 -16.49
CA GLN A 137 -4.27 -10.00 -16.94
C GLN A 137 -3.53 -11.09 -16.17
N ILE A 138 -3.61 -11.10 -14.84
CA ILE A 138 -3.00 -12.15 -14.01
C ILE A 138 -3.56 -13.53 -14.36
N LYS A 139 -4.89 -13.64 -14.51
CA LYS A 139 -5.56 -14.91 -14.85
C LYS A 139 -5.09 -15.48 -16.19
N ASN A 140 -4.82 -14.63 -17.18
CA ASN A 140 -4.54 -15.05 -18.55
C ASN A 140 -3.03 -15.09 -18.85
N SER A 141 -2.17 -14.71 -17.91
CA SER A 141 -0.75 -14.42 -18.12
C SER A 141 0.15 -15.57 -18.60
N GLY A 142 -0.28 -16.83 -18.48
CA GLY A 142 0.50 -18.00 -18.93
C GLY A 142 1.83 -18.25 -18.21
N TYR A 143 2.33 -17.33 -17.37
CA TYR A 143 3.46 -17.57 -16.49
C TYR A 143 3.15 -18.73 -15.53
N ASP A 144 4.18 -19.40 -14.99
CA ASP A 144 4.14 -20.50 -13.99
C ASP A 144 3.42 -20.13 -12.66
N THR A 145 2.55 -19.14 -12.70
CA THR A 145 1.39 -19.08 -11.84
C THR A 145 0.40 -20.19 -12.18
N PRO A 146 0.04 -21.08 -11.24
CA PRO A 146 -1.25 -21.73 -11.15
C PRO A 146 -2.43 -21.07 -11.85
N THR A 147 -2.58 -21.31 -13.14
CA THR A 147 -3.79 -20.98 -13.87
C THR A 147 -4.73 -22.17 -13.75
N TYR A 148 -5.79 -21.97 -12.96
CA TYR A 148 -7.01 -22.79 -12.97
C TYR A 148 -6.80 -24.31 -12.84
N THR A 149 -6.45 -24.77 -11.63
CA THR A 149 -6.94 -26.07 -11.15
C THR A 149 -7.60 -25.88 -9.79
N LYS A 150 -8.56 -26.75 -9.45
CA LYS A 150 -9.41 -26.65 -8.25
C LYS A 150 -8.64 -26.55 -6.92
N ASP A 151 -7.33 -26.78 -6.95
CA ASP A 151 -6.47 -26.99 -5.80
C ASP A 151 -5.38 -25.93 -5.62
N GLN A 152 -5.34 -24.88 -6.45
CA GLN A 152 -4.24 -23.90 -6.40
C GLN A 152 -4.61 -22.54 -5.81
N GLN A 153 -3.66 -22.00 -5.04
CA GLN A 153 -3.75 -20.74 -4.30
C GLN A 153 -3.71 -19.51 -5.24
N PRO A 154 -4.41 -18.42 -4.91
CA PRO A 154 -4.30 -17.14 -5.61
C PRO A 154 -2.85 -16.64 -5.57
N GLN A 155 -2.37 -15.97 -6.62
CA GLN A 155 -0.94 -15.62 -6.74
C GLN A 155 -0.63 -14.15 -7.04
N GLY A 156 -1.48 -13.43 -7.78
CA GLY A 156 -1.12 -12.09 -8.23
C GLY A 156 -1.43 -10.99 -7.23
N ILE A 157 -0.64 -9.92 -7.28
CA ILE A 157 -0.76 -8.73 -6.45
C ILE A 157 -1.20 -7.57 -7.34
N ALA A 158 -2.34 -6.96 -7.03
CA ALA A 158 -2.74 -5.72 -7.67
C ALA A 158 -2.20 -4.52 -6.88
N SER A 159 -1.48 -3.61 -7.54
CA SER A 159 -0.99 -2.35 -6.96
C SER A 159 -1.77 -1.19 -7.54
N LEU A 160 -2.74 -0.67 -6.78
CA LEU A 160 -3.55 0.47 -7.16
C LEU A 160 -2.83 1.77 -6.80
N GLN A 161 -2.53 2.60 -7.79
CA GLN A 161 -1.82 3.88 -7.63
C GLN A 161 -2.82 5.03 -7.81
N PHE A 162 -3.23 5.68 -6.72
CA PHE A 162 -4.04 6.90 -6.80
C PHE A 162 -3.14 8.09 -7.07
N ILE A 163 -3.34 8.73 -8.23
CA ILE A 163 -2.52 9.83 -8.71
C ILE A 163 -3.28 11.16 -8.58
N GLY A 164 -2.66 12.11 -7.88
CA GLY A 164 -3.15 13.48 -7.66
C GLY A 164 -3.25 13.82 -6.17
N GLU A 165 -3.17 15.12 -5.87
CA GLU A 165 -2.89 15.63 -4.50
C GLU A 165 -3.92 15.21 -3.45
N GLU A 166 -5.22 15.26 -3.76
CA GLU A 166 -6.28 14.99 -2.80
C GLU A 166 -7.10 13.75 -3.17
N LEU A 167 -7.26 12.81 -2.24
CA LEU A 167 -8.16 11.67 -2.41
C LEU A 167 -9.61 12.08 -2.20
N LYS A 168 -10.42 11.97 -3.27
CA LYS A 168 -11.85 12.26 -3.18
C LYS A 168 -12.64 11.19 -2.39
N LEU A 169 -12.19 9.94 -2.45
CA LEU A 169 -12.85 8.82 -1.76
C LEU A 169 -12.25 8.64 -0.36
N SER A 170 -13.11 8.31 0.61
CA SER A 170 -12.60 7.91 1.93
C SER A 170 -11.94 6.52 1.88
N LEU A 171 -11.10 6.21 2.87
CA LEU A 171 -10.49 4.88 2.99
C LEU A 171 -11.55 3.78 3.11
N GLU A 172 -12.65 4.04 3.82
CA GLU A 172 -13.77 3.12 3.95
C GLU A 172 -14.46 2.88 2.60
N GLU A 173 -14.62 3.92 1.78
CA GLU A 173 -15.19 3.79 0.45
C GLU A 173 -14.34 2.95 -0.49
N ILE A 174 -13.01 3.11 -0.41
CA ILE A 174 -12.03 2.31 -1.15
C ILE A 174 -12.07 0.86 -0.66
N SER A 175 -12.03 0.64 0.66
CA SER A 175 -12.08 -0.67 1.31
C SER A 175 -13.35 -1.44 0.93
N ASN A 176 -14.51 -0.78 0.97
CA ASN A 176 -15.79 -1.36 0.55
C ASN A 176 -15.82 -1.71 -0.95
N ALA A 177 -15.21 -0.88 -1.82
CA ALA A 177 -15.12 -1.19 -3.24
C ALA A 177 -14.25 -2.43 -3.51
N ILE A 178 -13.11 -2.55 -2.82
CA ILE A 178 -12.18 -3.69 -2.96
C ILE A 178 -12.83 -4.97 -2.45
N THR A 179 -13.33 -4.98 -1.21
CA THR A 179 -13.90 -6.18 -0.58
C THR A 179 -15.15 -6.69 -1.33
N LYS A 180 -15.98 -5.79 -1.87
CA LYS A 180 -17.14 -6.16 -2.70
C LYS A 180 -16.72 -6.74 -4.05
N GLN A 181 -15.71 -6.16 -4.71
CA GLN A 181 -15.26 -6.62 -6.03
C GLN A 181 -14.41 -7.91 -5.95
N CYS A 182 -13.64 -8.07 -4.89
CA CYS A 182 -12.77 -9.22 -4.62
C CYS A 182 -13.44 -10.23 -3.66
N SER A 183 -14.72 -10.54 -3.91
CA SER A 183 -15.44 -11.57 -3.16
C SER A 183 -14.78 -12.96 -3.30
N PRO A 184 -15.19 -13.98 -2.53
CA PRO A 184 -14.65 -15.34 -2.68
C PRO A 184 -14.80 -15.94 -4.09
N THR A 185 -15.78 -15.48 -4.87
CA THR A 185 -16.06 -15.97 -6.23
C THR A 185 -15.56 -15.04 -7.33
N ALA A 186 -15.19 -13.80 -7.00
CA ALA A 186 -14.74 -12.79 -7.94
C ALA A 186 -13.28 -12.40 -7.72
N CYS A 187 -12.61 -11.96 -8.80
CA CYS A 187 -11.20 -11.58 -8.80
C CYS A 187 -10.24 -12.60 -8.13
N ARG A 188 -10.52 -13.90 -8.31
CA ARG A 188 -9.85 -15.00 -7.58
C ARG A 188 -8.36 -15.15 -7.88
N SER A 189 -7.85 -14.56 -8.96
CA SER A 189 -6.43 -14.61 -9.29
C SER A 189 -5.62 -13.63 -8.42
N LEU A 190 -6.28 -12.64 -7.80
CA LEU A 190 -5.65 -11.71 -6.88
C LEU A 190 -5.56 -12.32 -5.48
N LYS A 191 -4.34 -12.44 -4.95
CA LYS A 191 -4.10 -12.81 -3.55
C LYS A 191 -4.01 -11.59 -2.63
N GLU A 192 -3.52 -10.48 -3.16
CA GLU A 192 -3.26 -9.25 -2.43
C GLU A 192 -3.67 -8.05 -3.29
N VAL A 193 -4.18 -7.00 -2.62
CA VAL A 193 -4.39 -5.69 -3.20
C VAL A 193 -3.68 -4.66 -2.33
N GLN A 194 -2.79 -3.90 -2.91
CA GLN A 194 -2.10 -2.78 -2.28
C GLN A 194 -2.64 -1.48 -2.86
N VAL A 195 -2.89 -0.49 -2.01
CA VAL A 195 -3.39 0.81 -2.44
C VAL A 195 -2.42 1.89 -1.99
N TYR A 196 -1.94 2.68 -2.96
CA TYR A 196 -1.02 3.77 -2.74
C TYR A 196 -1.66 5.11 -3.09
N HIS A 197 -1.31 6.14 -2.34
CA HIS A 197 -1.60 7.54 -2.65
C HIS A 197 -0.41 8.39 -2.20
N GLU A 198 0.01 9.35 -3.03
CA GLU A 198 1.23 10.14 -2.82
C GLU A 198 2.44 9.27 -2.44
N ASN A 199 2.54 8.13 -3.10
CA ASN A 199 3.57 7.11 -2.90
C ASN A 199 3.61 6.41 -1.54
N GLU A 200 2.62 6.63 -0.68
CA GLU A 200 2.45 5.93 0.59
C GLU A 200 1.43 4.79 0.48
N LEU A 201 1.73 3.65 1.12
CA LEU A 201 0.78 2.55 1.23
C LEU A 201 -0.32 2.93 2.22
N ILE A 202 -1.51 3.21 1.71
CA ILE A 202 -2.65 3.65 2.53
C ILE A 202 -3.55 2.51 2.98
N LEU A 203 -3.67 1.45 2.16
CA LEU A 203 -4.43 0.23 2.48
C LEU A 203 -3.76 -1.00 1.88
N LYS A 204 -3.88 -2.14 2.55
CA LYS A 204 -3.45 -3.46 2.06
C LYS A 204 -4.53 -4.48 2.37
N PHE A 205 -4.80 -5.36 1.43
CA PHE A 205 -5.76 -6.46 1.60
C PHE A 205 -5.11 -7.75 1.16
N ALA A 206 -5.39 -8.84 1.87
CA ALA A 206 -4.99 -10.19 1.46
C ALA A 206 -6.16 -11.16 1.59
N ARG A 207 -6.12 -12.25 0.81
CA ARG A 207 -7.08 -13.34 1.00
C ARG A 207 -6.79 -14.11 2.28
N ASN A 208 -7.83 -14.35 3.07
CA ASN A 208 -7.77 -15.26 4.20
C ASN A 208 -8.08 -16.71 3.78
N GLU A 209 -8.08 -17.64 4.74
CA GLU A 209 -8.37 -19.07 4.54
C GLU A 209 -9.74 -19.35 3.90
N LYS A 210 -10.71 -18.43 4.03
CA LYS A 210 -12.03 -18.53 3.40
C LYS A 210 -12.07 -17.87 2.02
N ASN A 211 -10.91 -17.57 1.44
CA ASN A 211 -10.73 -16.80 0.20
C ASN A 211 -11.42 -15.43 0.23
N ARG A 212 -11.67 -14.84 1.40
CA ARG A 212 -12.22 -13.48 1.49
C ARG A 212 -11.08 -12.49 1.46
N MET A 213 -11.19 -11.46 0.63
CA MET A 213 -10.29 -10.32 0.67
C MET A 213 -10.56 -9.54 1.96
N VAL A 214 -9.59 -9.51 2.87
CA VAL A 214 -9.69 -8.82 4.16
C VAL A 214 -8.58 -7.79 4.26
N GLU A 215 -8.89 -6.66 4.88
CA GLU A 215 -7.90 -5.65 5.16
C GLU A 215 -6.85 -6.24 6.09
N VAL A 216 -5.58 -6.13 5.69
CA VAL A 216 -4.44 -6.53 6.49
C VAL A 216 -3.96 -5.27 7.19
N PRO A 217 -3.74 -5.31 8.52
CA PRO A 217 -3.09 -4.22 9.22
C PRO A 217 -1.76 -3.93 8.52
N ILE A 218 -1.68 -2.77 7.87
CA ILE A 218 -0.40 -2.23 7.46
C ILE A 218 0.30 -1.80 8.73
N ASN A 219 1.52 -2.31 8.95
CA ASN A 219 2.43 -1.71 9.92
C ASN A 219 2.79 -0.32 9.36
N ARG A 220 1.87 0.63 9.46
CA ARG A 220 2.26 2.00 9.77
C ARG A 220 3.02 1.87 11.07
N VAL A 221 4.11 2.59 11.26
CA VAL A 221 4.58 2.82 12.62
C VAL A 221 3.46 3.61 13.31
N THR A 222 2.54 2.87 13.93
CA THR A 222 1.47 3.26 14.83
C THR A 222 1.16 1.98 15.60
N LEU A 223 1.51 1.97 16.89
CA LEU A 223 1.51 0.77 17.74
C LEU A 223 0.14 0.07 17.82
N ASN A 224 0.19 -1.26 17.82
CA ASN A 224 -0.97 -2.13 17.97
C ASN A 224 -1.11 -2.67 19.41
N GLN A 225 -2.38 -2.75 19.84
CA GLN A 225 -2.98 -3.55 20.93
C GLN A 225 -3.07 -2.95 22.35
N ILE A 226 -4.28 -2.53 22.71
CA ILE A 226 -4.85 -2.79 24.03
C ILE A 226 -6.26 -3.38 23.83
N GLY A 227 -6.50 -4.57 24.37
CA GLY A 227 -7.80 -5.25 24.37
C GLY A 227 -8.79 -4.75 25.44
N PRO A 228 -9.91 -5.46 25.66
CA PRO A 228 -11.23 -4.87 25.95
C PRO A 228 -11.53 -4.52 27.43
N LYS A 229 -10.54 -4.06 28.21
CA LYS A 229 -10.83 -3.46 29.53
C LYS A 229 -10.07 -2.16 29.68
N GLU A 230 -10.72 -1.09 29.23
CA GLU A 230 -10.20 0.26 29.14
C GLU A 230 -10.24 0.96 30.51
N ASP A 231 -9.07 1.40 30.96
CA ASP A 231 -8.90 2.55 31.85
C ASP A 231 -7.68 3.27 31.28
N ILE A 232 -7.91 4.27 30.43
CA ILE A 232 -6.88 4.88 29.58
C ILE A 232 -6.23 6.04 30.34
N LEU A 233 -4.92 5.92 30.61
CA LEU A 233 -4.11 7.06 31.03
C LEU A 233 -3.58 7.75 29.77
N ILE A 234 -4.16 8.92 29.43
CA ILE A 234 -3.76 9.73 28.28
C ILE A 234 -2.78 10.81 28.76
N LYS A 235 -1.51 10.80 28.33
CA LYS A 235 -0.56 11.89 28.59
C LYS A 235 0.20 12.29 27.32
N LYS A 236 0.31 13.61 27.10
CA LYS A 236 0.86 14.26 25.90
C LYS A 236 2.40 14.13 25.83
N LEU A 237 2.94 13.85 24.65
CA LEU A 237 4.33 13.37 24.43
C LEU A 237 5.31 14.34 23.78
N SER A 238 5.19 15.64 24.00
CA SER A 238 6.02 16.61 23.28
C SER A 238 7.55 16.46 23.45
N GLN A 239 8.07 15.51 24.25
CA GLN A 239 9.50 15.36 24.57
C GLN A 239 10.03 13.91 24.64
N ILE A 240 9.29 12.87 24.21
CA ILE A 240 9.74 11.46 24.33
C ILE A 240 10.40 10.96 23.03
N THR A 241 11.63 10.45 23.13
CA THR A 241 12.38 9.92 21.98
C THR A 241 12.07 8.44 21.68
N PRO A 242 12.22 7.97 20.43
CA PRO A 242 12.02 6.56 20.05
C PRO A 242 12.87 5.57 20.86
N GLN A 243 14.09 5.96 21.23
CA GLN A 243 14.99 5.14 22.04
C GLN A 243 14.47 4.93 23.47
N GLN A 244 13.75 5.92 24.02
CA GLN A 244 13.12 5.80 25.33
C GLN A 244 11.85 4.95 25.28
N LEU A 245 11.08 5.02 24.19
CA LEU A 245 9.92 4.17 23.94
C LEU A 245 10.30 2.69 23.82
N ASN A 246 11.40 2.37 23.14
CA ASN A 246 11.90 1.00 22.99
C ASN A 246 12.40 0.35 24.29
N ARG A 247 12.61 1.14 25.36
CA ARG A 247 13.02 0.65 26.68
C ARG A 247 11.82 0.31 27.58
N LEU A 248 10.60 0.60 27.15
CA LEU A 248 9.40 0.22 27.89
C LEU A 248 9.20 -1.28 27.84
N THR A 249 9.07 -1.89 29.01
CA THR A 249 8.78 -3.33 29.16
C THR A 249 7.27 -3.61 29.23
N CYS A 250 6.44 -2.59 29.03
CA CYS A 250 4.98 -2.68 29.04
C CYS A 250 4.40 -2.59 27.64
N LYS A 251 3.18 -3.10 27.44
CA LYS A 251 2.45 -2.91 26.19
C LYS A 251 1.85 -1.51 26.17
N PHE A 252 2.20 -0.73 25.16
CA PHE A 252 1.70 0.62 24.97
C PHE A 252 1.24 0.83 23.52
N ALA A 253 0.50 1.91 23.28
CA ALA A 253 0.15 2.39 21.95
C ALA A 253 0.39 3.89 21.84
N LEU A 254 0.82 4.37 20.67
CA LEU A 254 0.90 5.79 20.36
C LEU A 254 -0.38 6.20 19.64
N VAL A 255 -1.05 7.24 20.12
CA VAL A 255 -2.31 7.73 19.58
C VAL A 255 -2.18 9.22 19.28
N GLU A 256 -2.64 9.66 18.12
CA GLU A 256 -2.73 11.08 17.79
C GLU A 256 -4.18 11.55 17.89
N LYS A 257 -4.42 12.65 18.60
CA LYS A 257 -5.75 13.25 18.76
C LYS A 257 -5.64 14.78 18.80
N ASN A 258 -6.36 15.46 17.91
CA ASN A 258 -6.34 16.93 17.79
C ASN A 258 -4.93 17.51 17.55
N GLY A 259 -4.08 16.83 16.78
CA GLY A 259 -2.69 17.25 16.50
C GLY A 259 -1.70 17.00 17.66
N ASP A 260 -2.16 16.37 18.74
CA ASP A 260 -1.33 16.01 19.89
C ASP A 260 -1.09 14.49 19.93
N GLN A 261 0.14 14.10 20.28
CA GLN A 261 0.53 12.69 20.45
C GLN A 261 0.42 12.23 21.91
N TYR A 262 -0.09 11.01 22.10
CA TYR A 262 -0.39 10.39 23.39
C TYR A 262 0.14 8.96 23.47
N ILE A 263 0.54 8.51 24.67
CA ILE A 263 0.76 7.08 24.96
C ILE A 263 -0.47 6.52 25.66
N CYS A 264 -1.04 5.45 25.12
CA CYS A 264 -1.99 4.57 25.80
C CYS A 264 -1.25 3.36 26.37
N VAL A 265 -1.60 2.93 27.57
CA VAL A 265 -0.98 1.77 28.26
C VAL A 265 -2.06 0.89 28.84
N HIS A 266 -1.83 -0.42 28.86
CA HIS A 266 -2.81 -1.35 29.42
C HIS A 266 -3.00 -1.06 30.92
N LYS A 267 -4.24 -1.16 31.42
CA LYS A 267 -4.55 -0.82 32.83
C LYS A 267 -3.68 -1.54 33.86
N ASN A 268 -3.30 -2.79 33.58
CA ASN A 268 -2.44 -3.61 34.45
C ASN A 268 -0.97 -3.13 34.44
N ASP A 269 -0.57 -2.36 33.44
CA ASP A 269 0.77 -1.82 33.27
C ASP A 269 0.88 -0.37 33.74
N ARG A 270 -0.21 0.19 34.30
CA ARG A 270 -0.27 1.57 34.80
C ARG A 270 0.78 1.86 35.88
N ASP A 271 1.10 0.86 36.69
CA ASP A 271 2.09 0.96 37.76
C ASP A 271 3.50 0.54 37.35
N ASN A 272 3.74 0.28 36.05
CA ASN A 272 5.03 -0.14 35.55
C ASN A 272 6.13 0.89 35.93
N PRO A 273 7.21 0.48 36.62
CA PRO A 273 8.28 1.40 37.06
C PRO A 273 8.97 2.11 35.91
N SER A 274 9.21 1.41 34.80
CA SER A 274 9.82 1.97 33.58
C SER A 274 8.92 3.02 32.93
N LEU A 275 7.60 2.83 32.97
CA LEU A 275 6.62 3.82 32.52
C LEU A 275 6.61 5.06 33.42
N LYS A 276 6.63 4.89 34.74
CA LYS A 276 6.68 6.00 35.71
C LYS A 276 7.96 6.83 35.55
N GLN A 277 9.09 6.14 35.38
CA GLN A 277 10.39 6.77 35.10
C GLN A 277 10.40 7.51 33.77
N LEU A 278 9.81 6.92 32.71
CA LEU A 278 9.73 7.53 31.38
C LEU A 278 8.85 8.78 31.37
N LEU A 279 7.71 8.75 32.06
CA LEU A 279 6.71 9.81 32.04
C LEU A 279 6.94 10.90 33.10
N GLY A 280 7.97 10.74 33.94
CA GLY A 280 8.26 11.62 35.07
C GLY A 280 7.10 11.75 36.05
N ILE A 281 6.31 10.67 36.24
CA ILE A 281 5.12 10.69 37.10
C ILE A 281 5.48 10.15 38.47
N ASP A 282 5.82 11.06 39.38
CA ASP A 282 5.78 10.79 40.81
C ASP A 282 4.35 11.07 41.32
N LYS A 283 3.52 10.02 41.33
CA LYS A 283 2.20 9.92 41.98
C LYS A 283 1.03 10.74 41.38
N ASP A 284 -0.07 10.01 41.15
CA ASP A 284 -1.48 10.44 41.06
C ASP A 284 -1.86 11.62 40.16
N HIS A 285 -1.99 11.37 38.85
CA HIS A 285 -2.77 12.23 37.94
C HIS A 285 -3.82 11.42 37.12
N THR A 286 -4.52 10.48 37.75
CA THR A 286 -5.78 9.98 37.17
C THR A 286 -6.96 10.67 37.83
N ARG A 287 -7.51 11.66 37.14
CA ARG A 287 -8.95 11.88 37.12
C ARG A 287 -9.30 12.82 35.99
N GLN A 288 -10.40 12.45 35.31
CA GLN A 288 -11.22 13.22 34.38
C GLN A 288 -10.97 12.99 32.88
N THR A 289 -11.66 11.98 32.35
CA THR A 289 -12.65 12.22 31.30
C THR A 289 -13.84 11.29 31.55
N LYS A 290 -15.02 11.87 31.81
CA LYS A 290 -16.29 11.13 31.87
C LYS A 290 -16.55 10.46 30.52
N SER A 291 -16.78 9.16 30.51
CA SER A 291 -17.32 8.43 29.36
C SER A 291 -18.73 8.93 29.05
N PRO A 292 -19.12 9.21 27.79
CA PRO A 292 -20.51 9.14 27.40
C PRO A 292 -20.89 7.65 27.37
N SER A 293 -21.80 7.25 28.26
CA SER A 293 -22.33 5.89 28.35
C SER A 293 -23.07 5.49 27.08
N TYR A 294 -22.60 4.40 26.47
CA TYR A 294 -23.22 3.71 25.34
C TYR A 294 -24.27 2.72 25.86
N GLU A 295 -25.27 3.19 26.59
CA GLU A 295 -26.32 2.32 27.19
C GLU A 295 -27.60 3.13 27.47
N SER A 296 -28.32 3.51 26.41
CA SER A 296 -29.73 3.93 26.49
C SER A 296 -30.40 4.12 25.12
N GLN A 297 -30.27 3.16 24.19
CA GLN A 297 -31.19 3.07 23.02
C GLN A 297 -31.57 1.62 22.63
N MET A 298 -31.54 0.69 23.58
CA MET A 298 -32.29 -0.56 23.47
C MET A 298 -33.00 -0.81 24.80
N GLU A 299 -34.12 -0.09 25.01
CA GLU A 299 -35.29 -0.55 25.77
C GLU A 299 -36.37 0.56 25.73
N ARG A 300 -37.19 0.55 24.67
CA ARG A 300 -38.65 0.73 24.60
C ARG A 300 -39.06 1.16 23.20
#